data_AF-A0A9D9S8V5-F1
#
_entry.id   AF-A0A9D9S8V5-F1
#
_cell.length_a   1.000
_cell.length_b   1.000
_cell.length_c   1.000
_cell.angle_alpha   90.00
_cell.angle_beta   90.00
_cell.angle_gamma   90.00
#
_symmetry.space_group_name_H-M   'P 1'
#
loop_
_entity.id
_entity.type
_entity.pdbx_description
1 polymer ?
#
loop_
_entity_poly.entity_id
_entity_poly.type
_entity_poly.pdbx_seq_one_letter_code
_entity_poly.pdbx_strand_id
1 'polypeptide(L)'
;MKKILLPLFILLFAVLGCSKIRELAGGSAGGSGGGTATAGTDPKEDITQAAKKFIALPAFSAKMEGMGQTEIKSQVDYVAPDRYHVTYLGGTGAGMEMIIIGSQSYMKPGGGSWNKVPGDAKSIPTLRDSFTEEGLKTLTDVKFDGEETTDGKAAMVYSYKNVTPVGNNPFTSKIWIDKSSGLPMKIYVEYPNGVLKNMTVKYDTESPITIEPPIK
;
A
#
# COMPACT_ATOMS: atom_id res chain seq x y z
N MET A 1 27.02 -33.34 -6.16
CA MET A 1 26.02 -32.88 -5.18
C MET A 1 26.57 -31.68 -4.41
N LYS A 2 26.30 -30.45 -4.89
CA LYS A 2 26.77 -29.20 -4.26
C LYS A 2 25.64 -28.68 -3.36
N LYS A 3 25.88 -28.66 -2.05
CA LYS A 3 24.99 -28.06 -1.06
C LYS A 3 25.16 -26.53 -1.14
N ILE A 4 24.11 -25.82 -1.54
CA ILE A 4 24.06 -24.36 -1.47
C ILE A 4 23.49 -24.01 -0.10
N LEU A 5 24.36 -23.59 0.82
CA LEU A 5 23.95 -22.93 2.06
C LEU A 5 23.50 -21.51 1.70
N LEU A 6 22.24 -21.19 1.99
CA LEU A 6 21.68 -19.85 1.91
C LEU A 6 22.00 -19.11 3.23
N PRO A 7 22.74 -17.97 3.22
CA PRO A 7 23.01 -17.26 4.45
C PRO A 7 21.79 -16.44 4.88
N LEU A 8 21.27 -16.81 6.05
CA LEU A 8 20.30 -16.10 6.87
C LEU A 8 20.92 -14.76 7.32
N PHE A 9 20.45 -13.64 6.75
CA PHE A 9 20.90 -12.30 7.16
C PHE A 9 20.15 -11.85 8.42
N ILE A 10 20.88 -11.83 9.54
CA ILE A 10 20.48 -11.32 10.85
C ILE A 10 20.75 -9.80 10.87
N LEU A 11 19.74 -9.02 11.27
CA LEU A 11 19.78 -7.57 11.41
C LEU A 11 20.52 -7.18 12.71
N LEU A 12 21.52 -6.31 12.63
CA LEU A 12 22.15 -5.66 13.79
C LEU A 12 21.92 -4.14 13.69
N PHE A 13 21.40 -3.55 14.77
CA PHE A 13 21.26 -2.11 14.96
C PHE A 13 22.62 -1.46 15.30
N ALA A 14 22.89 -0.28 14.74
CA ALA A 14 23.78 0.71 15.33
C ALA A 14 23.28 2.13 14.98
N VAL A 15 23.01 2.89 16.05
CA VAL A 15 22.66 4.31 16.10
C VAL A 15 23.94 5.15 16.11
N LEU A 16 23.82 6.44 15.75
CA LEU A 16 24.69 7.63 15.97
C LEU A 16 25.04 8.30 14.61
N GLY A 17 24.89 9.59 14.34
CA GLY A 17 24.51 10.75 15.15
C GLY A 17 24.46 12.02 14.26
N CYS A 18 23.90 13.10 14.81
CA CYS A 18 23.68 14.42 14.20
C CYS A 18 24.95 15.15 13.72
N SER A 19 24.84 16.00 12.68
CA SER A 19 25.21 17.43 12.78
C SER A 19 24.78 18.26 11.55
N LYS A 20 24.47 19.53 11.84
CA LYS A 20 23.91 20.63 11.05
C LYS A 20 24.67 20.99 9.78
N ILE A 21 23.99 21.66 8.83
CA ILE A 21 24.44 22.91 8.15
C ILE A 21 23.19 23.74 7.78
N ARG A 22 23.39 25.05 7.80
CA ARG A 22 22.45 26.16 7.91
C ARG A 22 22.32 26.90 6.56
N GLU A 23 21.14 27.51 6.35
CA GLU A 23 20.74 28.63 5.47
C GLU A 23 21.64 29.06 4.30
N LEU A 24 21.01 29.33 3.15
CA LEU A 24 21.11 30.66 2.52
C LEU A 24 19.84 30.99 1.72
N ALA A 25 19.33 32.19 1.99
CA ALA A 25 18.19 32.83 1.35
C ALA A 25 18.49 33.30 -0.08
N GLY A 26 17.45 33.43 -0.91
CA GLY A 26 17.56 34.14 -2.18
C GLY A 26 16.26 34.22 -2.97
N GLY A 27 15.69 35.44 -3.03
CA GLY A 27 15.05 35.95 -4.26
C GLY A 27 13.58 35.65 -4.48
N SER A 28 12.72 36.61 -4.10
CA SER A 28 11.36 36.78 -4.62
C SER A 28 11.40 37.31 -6.06
N ALA A 29 10.64 36.69 -6.97
CA ALA A 29 10.18 37.32 -8.21
C ALA A 29 8.84 36.68 -8.63
N GLY A 30 7.83 37.54 -8.80
CA GLY A 30 6.46 37.17 -9.04
C GLY A 30 6.18 36.64 -10.45
N GLY A 31 5.15 35.80 -10.53
CA GLY A 31 4.48 35.37 -11.75
C GLY A 31 3.00 35.18 -11.47
N SER A 32 2.19 36.05 -12.08
CA SER A 32 0.73 36.10 -12.02
C SER A 32 0.09 35.05 -12.93
N GLY A 33 -1.05 34.49 -12.52
CA GLY A 33 -2.07 33.99 -13.44
C GLY A 33 -2.36 32.48 -13.38
N GLY A 34 -3.51 32.13 -12.80
CA GLY A 34 -4.10 30.78 -12.93
C GLY A 34 -4.73 30.23 -11.65
N GLY A 35 -5.59 31.00 -10.98
CA GLY A 35 -6.28 30.55 -9.77
C GLY A 35 -7.36 29.52 -10.05
N THR A 36 -7.04 28.25 -9.77
CA THR A 36 -7.97 27.25 -9.21
C THR A 36 -7.17 26.49 -8.15
N ALA A 37 -7.12 27.04 -6.94
CA ALA A 37 -6.54 26.35 -5.78
C ALA A 37 -7.55 25.32 -5.26
N THR A 38 -7.08 24.10 -5.22
CA THR A 38 -7.79 22.83 -5.26
C THR A 38 -6.94 21.88 -4.39
N ALA A 39 -7.57 21.00 -3.58
CA ALA A 39 -6.99 20.29 -2.41
C ALA A 39 -6.42 21.20 -1.31
N GLY A 40 -6.32 20.67 -0.08
CA GLY A 40 -5.90 21.41 1.10
C GLY A 40 -4.58 22.15 0.90
N THR A 41 -4.31 23.17 1.72
CA THR A 41 -3.07 23.97 1.60
C THR A 41 -1.79 23.14 1.75
N ASP A 42 -1.89 21.90 2.24
CA ASP A 42 -0.80 20.93 2.33
C ASP A 42 -1.23 19.56 1.75
N PRO A 43 -0.80 19.22 0.51
CA PRO A 43 -1.03 17.92 -0.10
C PRO A 43 -0.60 16.71 0.75
N LYS A 44 0.44 16.83 1.57
CA LYS A 44 0.91 15.74 2.43
C LYS A 44 -0.04 15.52 3.61
N GLU A 45 -0.60 16.60 4.15
CA GLU A 45 -1.60 16.51 5.21
C GLU A 45 -2.88 15.84 4.71
N ASP A 46 -3.33 16.17 3.50
CA ASP A 46 -4.50 15.51 2.89
C ASP A 46 -4.33 13.99 2.78
N ILE A 47 -3.17 13.52 2.28
CA ILE A 47 -2.84 12.09 2.22
C ILE A 47 -2.80 11.50 3.63
N THR A 48 -2.23 12.20 4.60
CA THR A 48 -2.14 11.76 5.99
C THR A 48 -3.52 11.59 6.63
N GLN A 49 -4.46 12.49 6.35
CA GLN A 49 -5.83 12.40 6.85
C GLN A 49 -6.61 11.26 6.19
N ALA A 50 -6.44 11.05 4.88
CA ALA A 50 -7.02 9.91 4.19
C ALA A 50 -6.47 8.57 4.74
N ALA A 51 -5.16 8.51 5.03
CA ALA A 51 -4.52 7.36 5.64
C ALA A 51 -5.12 7.01 7.01
N LYS A 52 -5.28 8.02 7.88
CA LYS A 52 -5.91 7.86 9.21
C LYS A 52 -7.32 7.31 9.10
N LYS A 53 -8.14 7.88 8.19
CA LYS A 53 -9.50 7.38 7.93
C LYS A 53 -9.51 5.95 7.42
N PHE A 54 -8.61 5.61 6.50
CA PHE A 54 -8.50 4.26 5.95
C PHE A 54 -8.09 3.22 7.02
N ILE A 55 -7.14 3.57 7.89
CA ILE A 55 -6.75 2.72 9.02
C ILE A 55 -7.91 2.56 10.03
N ALA A 56 -8.80 3.54 10.16
CA ALA A 56 -9.97 3.40 11.04
C ALA A 56 -11.10 2.51 10.47
N LEU A 57 -11.02 2.07 9.21
CA LEU A 57 -12.08 1.27 8.59
C LEU A 57 -12.24 -0.10 9.26
N PRO A 58 -13.50 -0.53 9.53
CA PRO A 58 -13.78 -1.85 10.08
C PRO A 58 -13.56 -2.97 9.05
N ALA A 59 -13.70 -2.68 7.76
CA ALA A 59 -13.48 -3.62 6.67
C ALA A 59 -13.17 -2.89 5.35
N PHE A 60 -12.48 -3.56 4.43
CA PHE A 60 -12.33 -3.14 3.03
C PHE A 60 -11.90 -4.33 2.17
N SER A 61 -12.11 -4.21 0.86
CA SER A 61 -11.51 -5.06 -0.16
C SER A 61 -10.52 -4.25 -0.99
N ALA A 62 -9.39 -4.86 -1.34
CA ALA A 62 -8.37 -4.26 -2.19
C ALA A 62 -8.02 -5.20 -3.34
N LYS A 63 -8.33 -4.79 -4.57
CA LYS A 63 -7.93 -5.50 -5.79
C LYS A 63 -6.61 -4.95 -6.30
N MET A 64 -5.64 -5.83 -6.48
CA MET A 64 -4.27 -5.50 -6.85
C MET A 64 -3.95 -6.11 -8.22
N GLU A 65 -3.47 -5.27 -9.12
CA GLU A 65 -3.02 -5.66 -10.46
C GLU A 65 -1.63 -5.07 -10.70
N GLY A 66 -0.64 -5.94 -10.82
CA GLY A 66 0.76 -5.59 -10.99
C GLY A 66 1.33 -6.18 -12.27
N MET A 67 2.07 -5.36 -13.02
CA MET A 67 2.74 -5.76 -14.26
C MET A 67 4.26 -5.74 -14.09
N GLY A 68 4.95 -6.68 -14.74
CA GLY A 68 6.40 -6.80 -14.70
C GLY A 68 6.88 -8.15 -15.22
N GLN A 69 8.02 -8.62 -14.72
CA GLN A 69 8.52 -9.98 -15.01
C GLN A 69 7.60 -11.06 -14.43
N THR A 70 6.95 -10.76 -13.30
CA THR A 70 5.90 -11.61 -12.74
C THR A 70 4.66 -10.76 -12.58
N GLU A 71 3.58 -11.18 -13.24
CA GLU A 71 2.28 -10.56 -13.08
C GLU A 71 1.72 -10.90 -11.69
N ILE A 72 1.16 -9.89 -11.02
CA ILE A 72 0.47 -10.04 -9.75
C ILE A 72 -0.98 -9.68 -9.98
N LYS A 73 -1.89 -10.63 -9.76
CA LYS A 73 -3.32 -10.36 -9.70
C LYS A 73 -3.84 -10.97 -8.43
N SER A 74 -4.27 -10.14 -7.48
CA SER A 74 -4.76 -10.61 -6.19
C SER A 74 -5.85 -9.71 -5.64
N GLN A 75 -6.67 -10.26 -4.76
CA GLN A 75 -7.60 -9.52 -3.92
C GLN A 75 -7.22 -9.75 -2.47
N VAL A 76 -7.28 -8.69 -1.67
CA VAL A 76 -7.09 -8.74 -0.22
C VAL A 76 -8.33 -8.16 0.43
N ASP A 77 -9.03 -8.98 1.19
CA ASP A 77 -10.13 -8.55 2.04
C ASP A 77 -9.63 -8.44 3.48
N TYR A 78 -10.06 -7.40 4.18
CA TYR A 78 -9.73 -7.15 5.58
C TYR A 78 -11.00 -6.96 6.39
N VAL A 79 -11.01 -7.56 7.58
CA VAL A 79 -11.98 -7.26 8.64
C VAL A 79 -11.23 -7.06 9.95
N ALA A 80 -11.47 -5.93 10.60
CA ALA A 80 -10.85 -5.58 11.86
C ALA A 80 -11.20 -6.61 12.96
N PRO A 81 -10.29 -6.83 13.93
CA PRO A 81 -8.97 -6.19 14.03
C PRO A 81 -7.89 -6.86 13.17
N ASP A 82 -8.02 -8.15 12.86
CA ASP A 82 -6.90 -9.01 12.46
C ASP A 82 -7.28 -10.14 11.48
N ARG A 83 -8.34 -9.94 10.68
CA ARG A 83 -8.78 -10.93 9.69
C ARG A 83 -8.42 -10.50 8.28
N TYR A 84 -7.75 -11.39 7.56
CA TYR A 84 -7.35 -11.19 6.17
C TYR A 84 -7.73 -12.40 5.32
N HIS A 85 -8.21 -12.16 4.12
CA HIS A 85 -8.38 -13.17 3.08
C HIS A 85 -7.69 -12.68 1.82
N VAL A 86 -6.66 -13.40 1.41
CA VAL A 86 -5.91 -13.14 0.18
C VAL A 86 -6.31 -14.17 -0.86
N THR A 87 -6.79 -13.71 -2.00
CA THR A 87 -7.10 -14.53 -3.17
C THR A 87 -6.14 -14.19 -4.29
N TYR A 88 -5.40 -15.17 -4.80
CA TYR A 88 -4.52 -14.99 -5.95
C TYR A 88 -5.28 -15.29 -7.24
N LEU A 89 -5.62 -14.25 -7.99
CA LEU A 89 -6.48 -14.29 -9.17
C LEU A 89 -5.71 -14.63 -10.46
N GLY A 90 -4.39 -14.48 -10.48
CA GLY A 90 -3.55 -14.73 -11.64
C GLY A 90 -2.06 -14.82 -11.32
N GLY A 91 -1.24 -15.08 -12.35
CA GLY A 91 0.22 -15.20 -12.21
C GLY A 91 0.68 -16.44 -11.45
N THR A 92 1.90 -16.37 -10.89
CA THR A 92 2.49 -17.44 -10.09
C THR A 92 1.74 -17.58 -8.76
N GLY A 93 0.73 -18.44 -8.74
CA GLY A 93 -0.14 -18.64 -7.57
C GLY A 93 -1.63 -18.52 -7.85
N ALA A 94 -2.03 -18.36 -9.12
CA ALA A 94 -3.43 -18.34 -9.51
C ALA A 94 -4.23 -19.51 -8.88
N GLY A 95 -5.38 -19.16 -8.28
CA GLY A 95 -6.27 -20.09 -7.59
C GLY A 95 -5.86 -20.43 -6.16
N MET A 96 -4.71 -19.97 -5.67
CA MET A 96 -4.37 -20.08 -4.26
C MET A 96 -5.18 -19.08 -3.42
N GLU A 97 -5.50 -19.48 -2.20
CA GLU A 97 -6.12 -18.62 -1.20
C GLU A 97 -5.41 -18.75 0.15
N MET A 98 -5.39 -17.66 0.89
CA MET A 98 -4.88 -17.63 2.25
C MET A 98 -5.84 -16.87 3.16
N ILE A 99 -6.16 -17.42 4.33
CA ILE A 99 -6.92 -16.74 5.37
C ILE A 99 -6.04 -16.63 6.61
N ILE A 100 -5.97 -15.45 7.19
CA ILE A 100 -5.31 -15.18 8.48
C ILE A 100 -6.35 -14.62 9.43
N ILE A 101 -6.45 -15.19 10.63
CA ILE A 101 -7.33 -14.75 11.70
C ILE A 101 -6.52 -14.79 13.00
N GLY A 102 -6.10 -13.62 13.49
CA GLY A 102 -5.18 -13.52 14.62
C GLY A 102 -3.90 -14.30 14.38
N SER A 103 -3.59 -15.28 15.24
CA SER A 103 -2.40 -16.14 15.10
C SER A 103 -2.58 -17.32 14.15
N GLN A 104 -3.80 -17.57 13.65
CA GLN A 104 -4.10 -18.73 12.81
C GLN A 104 -3.99 -18.38 11.34
N SER A 105 -3.36 -19.27 10.57
CA SER A 105 -3.32 -19.17 9.11
C SER A 105 -3.81 -20.46 8.45
N TYR A 106 -4.55 -20.26 7.36
CA TYR A 106 -5.12 -21.30 6.53
C TYR A 106 -4.72 -21.04 5.10
N MET A 107 -4.42 -22.10 4.36
CA MET A 107 -4.05 -22.01 2.96
C MET A 107 -4.82 -23.04 2.16
N LYS A 108 -5.27 -22.64 0.98
CA LYS A 108 -5.88 -23.51 -0.02
C LYS A 108 -5.06 -23.40 -1.31
N PRO A 109 -4.33 -24.45 -1.69
CA PRO A 109 -3.68 -24.52 -3.00
C PRO A 109 -4.73 -24.45 -4.12
N GLY A 110 -4.31 -24.05 -5.33
CA GLY A 110 -5.20 -24.02 -6.50
C GLY A 110 -5.86 -25.39 -6.75
N GLY A 111 -7.20 -25.42 -6.65
CA GLY A 111 -8.00 -26.64 -6.83
C GLY A 111 -7.95 -27.64 -5.66
N GLY A 112 -7.30 -27.29 -4.54
CA GLY A 112 -7.19 -28.14 -3.36
C GLY A 112 -8.19 -27.81 -2.25
N SER A 113 -8.02 -28.52 -1.13
CA SER A 113 -8.75 -28.28 0.11
C SER A 113 -8.02 -27.29 1.01
N TRP A 114 -8.77 -26.66 1.92
CA TRP A 114 -8.20 -25.84 2.99
C TRP A 114 -7.38 -26.69 3.96
N ASN A 115 -6.20 -26.18 4.31
CA ASN A 115 -5.32 -26.76 5.31
C ASN A 115 -4.89 -25.68 6.30
N LYS A 116 -4.80 -26.05 7.59
CA LYS A 116 -4.18 -25.18 8.59
C LYS A 116 -2.67 -25.20 8.38
N VAL A 117 -2.06 -24.02 8.34
CA VAL A 117 -0.61 -23.90 8.22
C VAL A 117 0.01 -23.92 9.62
N PRO A 118 0.96 -24.82 9.92
CA PRO A 118 1.64 -24.84 11.21
C PRO A 118 2.53 -23.62 11.42
N GLY A 119 2.54 -23.08 12.65
CA GLY A 119 3.36 -21.93 13.06
C GLY A 119 2.55 -20.65 13.25
N ASP A 120 3.21 -19.60 13.75
CA ASP A 120 2.61 -18.28 13.87
C ASP A 120 2.35 -17.73 12.47
N ALA A 121 1.14 -17.22 12.25
CA ALA A 121 0.84 -16.42 11.07
C ALA A 121 1.79 -15.19 11.08
N LYS A 122 2.92 -15.28 10.38
CA LYS A 122 3.76 -14.11 10.15
C LYS A 122 2.88 -13.09 9.44
N SER A 123 2.82 -11.87 9.99
CA SER A 123 2.07 -10.77 9.39
C SER A 123 2.50 -10.64 7.93
N ILE A 124 1.60 -10.94 7.01
CA ILE A 124 1.77 -10.51 5.62
C ILE A 124 1.87 -8.99 5.69
N PRO A 125 2.93 -8.35 5.16
CA PRO A 125 2.97 -6.91 5.05
C PRO A 125 1.68 -6.44 4.40
N THR A 126 0.87 -5.71 5.14
CA THR A 126 -0.49 -5.40 4.71
C THR A 126 -0.47 -4.11 3.91
N LEU A 127 -1.43 -3.92 3.00
CA LEU A 127 -1.62 -2.62 2.35
C LEU A 127 -1.78 -1.48 3.36
N ARG A 128 -2.30 -1.77 4.56
CA ARG A 128 -2.49 -0.80 5.65
C ARG A 128 -1.16 -0.34 6.23
N ASP A 129 -0.09 -1.14 6.14
CA ASP A 129 1.22 -0.80 6.67
C ASP A 129 1.82 0.43 5.96
N SER A 130 1.47 0.61 4.68
CA SER A 130 1.86 1.78 3.87
C SER A 130 1.20 3.08 4.32
N PHE A 131 0.13 2.99 5.12
CA PHE A 131 -0.62 4.13 5.65
C PHE A 131 -0.29 4.44 7.12
N THR A 132 0.65 3.71 7.72
CA THR A 132 1.12 3.98 9.09
C THR A 132 1.88 5.31 9.15
N GLU A 133 1.99 5.89 10.35
CA GLU A 133 2.78 7.12 10.54
C GLU A 133 4.22 6.97 10.05
N GLU A 134 4.83 5.79 10.19
CA GLU A 134 6.18 5.52 9.70
C GLU A 134 6.23 5.51 8.17
N GLY A 135 5.28 4.85 7.51
CA GLY A 135 5.18 4.82 6.04
C GLY A 135 4.91 6.20 5.43
N LEU A 136 4.23 7.10 6.15
CA LEU A 136 3.93 8.46 5.71
C LEU A 136 5.11 9.43 5.90
N LYS A 137 6.03 9.17 6.85
CA LYS A 137 7.21 10.02 7.08
C LYS A 137 8.13 10.07 5.88
N THR A 138 8.24 8.97 5.14
CA THR A 138 9.13 8.83 3.98
C THR A 138 8.56 9.42 2.68
N LEU A 139 7.34 9.94 2.71
CA LEU A 139 6.75 10.66 1.57
C LEU A 139 7.52 11.95 1.26
N THR A 140 7.95 12.07 0.01
CA THR A 140 8.67 13.21 -0.56
C THR A 140 8.01 13.65 -1.87
N ASP A 141 8.32 14.86 -2.33
CA ASP A 141 7.78 15.44 -3.57
C ASP A 141 6.24 15.32 -3.71
N VAL A 142 5.54 15.50 -2.59
CA VAL A 142 4.07 15.39 -2.56
C VAL A 142 3.45 16.59 -3.27
N LYS A 143 2.54 16.32 -4.21
CA LYS A 143 1.85 17.32 -5.01
C LYS A 143 0.38 16.98 -5.13
N PHE A 144 -0.43 18.03 -5.23
CA PHE A 144 -1.78 17.91 -5.70
C PHE A 144 -1.80 18.05 -7.22
N ASP A 145 -2.38 17.05 -7.90
CA ASP A 145 -2.36 16.94 -9.36
C ASP A 145 -3.68 17.41 -10.02
N GLY A 146 -4.72 17.68 -9.24
CA GLY A 146 -6.04 18.05 -9.76
C GLY A 146 -7.17 17.16 -9.27
N GLU A 147 -8.35 17.41 -9.81
CA GLU A 147 -9.52 16.55 -9.61
C GLU A 147 -9.71 15.63 -10.81
N GLU A 148 -10.03 14.37 -10.56
CA GLU A 148 -10.38 13.40 -11.59
C GLU A 148 -11.65 12.65 -11.20
N THR A 149 -12.31 12.02 -12.17
CA THR A 149 -13.39 11.07 -11.88
C THR A 149 -12.83 9.65 -11.95
N THR A 150 -13.00 8.86 -10.89
CA THR A 150 -12.59 7.44 -10.84
C THR A 150 -13.80 6.60 -10.42
N ASP A 151 -14.10 5.57 -11.21
CA ASP A 151 -15.22 4.64 -10.95
C ASP A 151 -16.55 5.38 -10.64
N GLY A 152 -16.79 6.50 -11.35
CA GLY A 152 -18.01 7.32 -11.22
C GLY A 152 -18.03 8.30 -10.04
N LYS A 153 -17.00 8.33 -9.18
CA LYS A 153 -16.89 9.28 -8.05
C LYS A 153 -15.82 10.33 -8.32
N ALA A 154 -16.05 11.54 -7.82
CA ALA A 154 -15.08 12.63 -7.92
C ALA A 154 -13.97 12.42 -6.88
N ALA A 155 -12.72 12.51 -7.32
CA ALA A 155 -11.54 12.26 -6.49
C ALA A 155 -10.53 13.41 -6.58
N MET A 156 -9.91 13.71 -5.44
CA MET A 156 -8.71 14.53 -5.38
C MET A 156 -7.50 13.64 -5.68
N VAL A 157 -6.64 14.08 -6.59
CA VAL A 157 -5.50 13.30 -7.07
C VAL A 157 -4.20 13.90 -6.57
N TYR A 158 -3.34 13.05 -6.03
CA TYR A 158 -2.04 13.46 -5.50
C TYR A 158 -0.95 12.55 -6.05
N SER A 159 0.21 13.12 -6.36
CA SER A 159 1.42 12.37 -6.69
C SER A 159 2.47 12.55 -5.60
N TYR A 160 3.30 11.52 -5.41
CA TYR A 160 4.41 11.56 -4.46
C TYR A 160 5.50 10.54 -4.81
N LYS A 161 6.66 10.70 -4.18
CA LYS A 161 7.74 9.71 -4.14
C LYS A 161 7.83 9.08 -2.77
N ASN A 162 8.22 7.81 -2.74
CA ASN A 162 8.47 7.09 -1.49
C ASN A 162 9.50 5.98 -1.73
N VAL A 163 9.83 5.23 -0.67
CA VAL A 163 10.74 4.09 -0.69
C VAL A 163 10.03 2.86 -0.12
N THR A 164 10.37 1.67 -0.63
CA THR A 164 9.82 0.42 -0.09
C THR A 164 10.28 0.20 1.36
N PRO A 165 9.42 -0.27 2.28
CA PRO A 165 9.80 -0.51 3.68
C PRO A 165 10.99 -1.46 3.83
N VAL A 166 11.11 -2.43 2.91
CA VAL A 166 12.25 -3.33 2.81
C VAL A 166 13.17 -2.87 1.69
N GLY A 167 14.45 -2.66 2.00
CA GLY A 167 15.49 -2.33 1.03
C GLY A 167 15.52 -0.87 0.55
N ASN A 168 14.58 -0.02 0.99
CA ASN A 168 14.54 1.41 0.66
C ASN A 168 14.58 1.72 -0.85
N ASN A 169 13.95 0.87 -1.67
CA ASN A 169 13.95 1.07 -3.12
C ASN A 169 12.97 2.20 -3.48
N PRO A 170 13.38 3.21 -4.25
CA PRO A 170 12.53 4.34 -4.60
C PRO A 170 11.40 3.91 -5.55
N PHE A 171 10.23 4.54 -5.37
CA PHE A 171 9.09 4.43 -6.27
C PHE A 171 8.34 5.75 -6.36
N THR A 172 7.59 5.93 -7.46
CA THR A 172 6.63 7.03 -7.62
C THR A 172 5.22 6.47 -7.43
N SER A 173 4.31 7.29 -6.93
CA SER A 173 2.93 6.89 -6.68
C SER A 173 1.96 8.01 -7.00
N LYS A 174 0.76 7.63 -7.39
CA LYS A 174 -0.42 8.48 -7.49
C LYS A 174 -1.55 7.87 -6.67
N ILE A 175 -2.21 8.68 -5.86
CA ILE A 175 -3.37 8.29 -5.04
C ILE A 175 -4.58 9.13 -5.40
N TRP A 176 -5.72 8.47 -5.54
CA TRP A 176 -7.03 9.08 -5.74
C TRP A 176 -7.81 8.97 -4.44
N ILE A 177 -8.18 10.10 -3.86
CA ILE A 177 -8.93 10.19 -2.61
C ILE A 177 -10.34 10.67 -2.96
N ASP A 178 -11.35 9.89 -2.60
CA ASP A 178 -12.75 10.23 -2.83
C ASP A 178 -13.09 11.55 -2.14
N LYS A 179 -13.68 12.51 -2.86
CA LYS A 179 -14.03 13.83 -2.30
C LYS A 179 -15.08 13.76 -1.21
N SER A 180 -15.97 12.76 -1.26
CA SER A 180 -17.11 12.68 -0.34
C SER A 180 -16.73 12.05 1.02
N SER A 181 -16.00 10.93 0.99
CA SER A 181 -15.59 10.19 2.17
C SER A 181 -14.21 10.60 2.69
N GLY A 182 -13.34 11.08 1.80
CA GLY A 182 -11.92 11.29 2.07
C GLY A 182 -11.13 9.99 2.21
N LEU A 183 -11.61 8.89 1.62
CA LEU A 183 -10.94 7.59 1.62
C LEU A 183 -10.15 7.36 0.31
N PRO A 184 -9.01 6.64 0.37
CA PRO A 184 -8.34 6.17 -0.83
C PRO A 184 -9.25 5.26 -1.67
N MET A 185 -9.42 5.60 -2.95
CA MET A 185 -10.15 4.77 -3.91
C MET A 185 -9.22 3.93 -4.76
N LYS A 186 -8.10 4.52 -5.14
CA LYS A 186 -7.13 3.94 -6.06
C LYS A 186 -5.73 4.42 -5.72
N ILE A 187 -4.77 3.53 -5.88
CA ILE A 187 -3.34 3.84 -5.86
C ILE A 187 -2.73 3.26 -7.14
N TYR A 188 -1.85 4.01 -7.76
CA TYR A 188 -0.99 3.54 -8.84
C TYR A 188 0.46 3.79 -8.44
N VAL A 189 1.29 2.76 -8.52
CA VAL A 189 2.70 2.81 -8.14
C VAL A 189 3.56 2.41 -9.33
N GLU A 190 4.66 3.11 -9.54
CA GLU A 190 5.69 2.72 -10.51
C GLU A 190 7.01 2.45 -9.81
N TYR A 191 7.61 1.31 -10.16
CA TYR A 191 8.86 0.83 -9.62
C TYR A 191 9.93 0.86 -10.72
N PRO A 192 10.83 1.86 -10.73
CA PRO A 192 11.81 2.01 -11.80
C PRO A 192 12.78 0.82 -11.90
N ASN A 193 13.19 0.28 -10.75
CA ASN A 193 14.30 -0.69 -10.66
C ASN A 193 13.86 -2.08 -10.20
N GLY A 194 12.56 -2.39 -10.19
CA GLY A 194 12.00 -3.66 -9.71
C GLY A 194 11.72 -4.69 -10.80
N VAL A 195 11.51 -5.95 -10.36
CA VAL A 195 10.90 -7.02 -11.18
C VAL A 195 9.43 -6.72 -11.47
N LEU A 196 8.74 -6.10 -10.50
CA LEU A 196 7.47 -5.42 -10.69
C LEU A 196 7.76 -4.03 -11.27
N LYS A 197 7.02 -3.63 -12.31
CA LYS A 197 7.18 -2.33 -12.98
C LYS A 197 6.14 -1.33 -12.52
N ASN A 198 4.91 -1.78 -12.36
CA ASN A 198 3.86 -0.98 -11.77
C ASN A 198 2.84 -1.85 -11.05
N MET A 199 2.03 -1.20 -10.22
CA MET A 199 0.93 -1.81 -9.52
C MET A 199 -0.23 -0.83 -9.38
N THR A 200 -1.44 -1.28 -9.71
CA THR A 200 -2.67 -0.59 -9.38
C THR A 200 -3.34 -1.31 -8.22
N VAL A 201 -3.78 -0.55 -7.22
CA VAL A 201 -4.63 -1.03 -6.13
C VAL A 201 -5.95 -0.27 -6.22
N LYS A 202 -7.07 -0.97 -6.26
CA LYS A 202 -8.41 -0.39 -6.16
C LYS A 202 -9.05 -0.84 -4.84
N TYR A 203 -9.64 0.10 -4.12
CA TYR A 203 -10.31 -0.15 -2.85
C TYR A 203 -11.82 -0.14 -3.02
N ASP A 204 -12.48 -1.10 -2.38
CA ASP A 204 -13.91 -1.09 -2.08
C ASP A 204 -14.07 -1.01 -0.56
N THR A 205 -14.64 0.10 -0.09
CA THR A 205 -14.84 0.39 1.33
C THR A 205 -16.31 0.40 1.72
N GLU A 206 -17.21 0.01 0.82
CA GLU A 206 -18.66 0.10 0.98
C GLU A 206 -19.32 -1.29 1.01
N SER A 207 -18.76 -2.26 0.29
CA SER A 207 -19.28 -3.62 0.27
C SER A 207 -19.09 -4.32 1.63
N PRO A 208 -20.11 -5.06 2.13
CA PRO A 208 -19.97 -5.84 3.35
C PRO A 208 -19.01 -7.03 3.12
N ILE A 209 -18.15 -7.30 4.11
CA ILE A 209 -17.14 -8.36 4.05
C ILE A 209 -17.17 -9.13 5.38
N THR A 210 -17.09 -10.45 5.28
CA THR A 210 -16.95 -11.37 6.42
C THR A 210 -15.87 -12.39 6.10
N ILE A 211 -15.02 -12.70 7.08
CA ILE A 211 -13.94 -13.68 6.93
C ILE A 211 -14.05 -14.65 8.09
N GLU A 212 -14.29 -15.93 7.83
CA GLU A 212 -14.40 -16.97 8.85
C GLU A 212 -13.36 -18.06 8.67
N PRO A 213 -13.00 -18.82 9.73
CA PRO A 213 -12.16 -19.99 9.59
C PRO A 213 -12.77 -20.98 8.60
N PRO A 214 -12.01 -21.45 7.60
CA PRO A 214 -12.55 -22.32 6.56
C PRO A 214 -12.72 -23.79 7.02
N ILE A 215 -12.08 -24.14 8.13
CA ILE A 215 -12.15 -25.45 8.78
C ILE A 215 -12.31 -25.22 10.29
N LYS A 216 -13.13 -26.05 10.92
CA LYS A 216 -13.41 -25.99 12.37
C LYS A 216 -12.35 -26.76 13.17
#